data_AF-A0A820GXK9-F1
#
_entry.id   AF-A0A820GXK9-F1
#
_cell.length_a   1.000
_cell.length_b   1.000
_cell.length_c   1.000
_cell.angle_alpha   90.00
_cell.angle_beta   90.00
_cell.angle_gamma   90.00
#
_symmetry.space_group_name_H-M   'P 1'
#
loop_
_entity.id
_entity.type
_entity.pdbx_description
1 polymer ?
#
loop_
_entity_poly.entity_id
_entity_poly.type
_entity_poly.pdbx_seq_one_letter_code
_entity_poly.pdbx_strand_id
1 'polypeptide(L)'
;NATEHNAKSMVNHLITLLDYLQIDNVFVIGHDWGTSPASRFVLYHLERTLGLVLISIPYGPPSVFNFDQVLGYSKEVCGFEVLGYWEFFNSADTAEIIQNNLDSFIDIIYASNMTLSRTDFFPLGKLREWVTNGKRTVRDSYLTENDYEILRQYLAEGMQSKLNWYKAAIENINWNDEKNMDPTIQRPVLFIKEESF
;
A
#
# COMPACT_ATOMS: atom_id res chain seq x y z
N ASN A 1 14.51 -6.33 -5.16
CA ASN A 1 15.10 -5.76 -3.92
C ASN A 1 14.20 -4.62 -3.41
N ALA A 2 14.12 -4.33 -2.11
CA ALA A 2 13.34 -3.21 -1.57
C ALA A 2 13.75 -1.85 -2.17
N THR A 3 15.05 -1.64 -2.41
CA THR A 3 15.60 -0.41 -2.99
C THR A 3 15.07 -0.06 -4.39
N GLU A 4 14.54 -1.04 -5.13
CA GLU A 4 13.91 -0.85 -6.44
C GLU A 4 12.47 -0.32 -6.33
N HIS A 5 11.89 -0.29 -5.13
CA HIS A 5 10.50 0.10 -4.86
C HIS A 5 10.43 1.55 -4.30
N ASN A 6 11.33 2.42 -4.77
CA ASN A 6 11.34 3.84 -4.39
C ASN A 6 10.41 4.66 -5.32
N ALA A 7 9.81 5.72 -4.78
CA ALA A 7 8.82 6.54 -5.47
C ALA A 7 9.41 7.24 -6.69
N LYS A 8 10.65 7.72 -6.63
CA LYS A 8 11.32 8.43 -7.73
C LYS A 8 11.51 7.56 -8.96
N SER A 9 12.00 6.34 -8.80
CA SER A 9 12.12 5.36 -9.89
C SER A 9 10.75 5.04 -10.50
N MET A 10 9.72 4.86 -9.67
CA MET A 10 8.36 4.58 -10.14
C MET A 10 7.78 5.76 -10.93
N VAL A 11 7.98 6.98 -10.46
CA VAL A 11 7.59 8.20 -11.17
C VAL A 11 8.34 8.31 -12.51
N ASN A 12 9.64 8.03 -12.55
CA ASN A 12 10.42 8.06 -13.80
C ASN A 12 9.91 7.04 -14.83
N HIS A 13 9.50 5.84 -14.39
CA HIS A 13 8.86 4.87 -15.28
C HIS A 13 7.54 5.39 -15.84
N LEU A 14 6.72 6.05 -15.02
CA LEU A 14 5.46 6.67 -15.48
C LEU A 14 5.72 7.79 -16.49
N ILE A 15 6.70 8.67 -16.24
CA ILE A 15 7.08 9.73 -17.18
C ILE A 15 7.56 9.14 -18.51
N THR A 16 8.41 8.11 -18.46
CA THR A 16 8.88 7.40 -19.67
C THR A 16 7.72 6.82 -20.46
N LEU A 17 6.72 6.26 -19.79
CA LEU A 17 5.51 5.76 -20.43
C LEU A 17 4.69 6.88 -21.08
N LEU A 18 4.51 8.02 -20.40
CA LEU A 18 3.81 9.17 -20.97
C LEU A 18 4.51 9.73 -22.20
N ASP A 19 5.84 9.80 -22.18
CA ASP A 19 6.63 10.26 -23.32
C ASP A 19 6.50 9.29 -24.51
N TYR A 20 6.51 7.99 -24.26
CA TYR A 20 6.25 6.97 -25.29
C TYR A 20 4.85 7.08 -25.90
N LEU A 21 3.85 7.34 -25.06
CA LEU A 21 2.45 7.53 -25.48
C LEU A 21 2.17 8.93 -26.05
N GLN A 22 3.14 9.84 -26.02
CA GLN A 22 2.99 11.24 -26.44
C GLN A 22 1.88 11.98 -25.70
N ILE A 23 1.80 11.75 -24.38
CA ILE A 23 0.82 12.40 -23.49
C ILE A 23 1.54 13.46 -22.66
N ASP A 24 1.20 14.72 -22.88
CA ASP A 24 1.86 15.85 -22.20
C ASP A 24 1.40 16.00 -20.75
N ASN A 25 0.11 15.90 -20.47
CA ASN A 25 -0.44 16.17 -19.14
C ASN A 25 -1.49 15.15 -18.73
N VAL A 26 -1.52 14.81 -17.43
CA VAL A 26 -2.44 13.81 -16.89
C VAL A 26 -3.06 14.24 -15.56
N PHE A 27 -4.25 13.69 -15.28
CA PHE A 27 -4.73 13.55 -13.90
C PHE A 27 -4.07 12.31 -13.31
N VAL A 28 -3.45 12.46 -12.14
CA VAL A 28 -2.77 11.36 -11.46
C VAL A 28 -3.72 10.82 -10.39
N ILE A 29 -3.99 9.51 -10.44
CA ILE A 29 -4.89 8.85 -9.49
C ILE A 29 -4.09 7.76 -8.78
N GLY A 30 -4.02 7.84 -7.45
CA GLY A 30 -3.35 6.85 -6.60
C GLY A 30 -4.32 6.23 -5.60
N HIS A 31 -4.21 4.91 -5.42
CA HIS A 31 -4.96 4.14 -4.42
C HIS A 31 -3.99 3.35 -3.56
N ASP A 32 -4.22 3.31 -2.24
CA ASP A 32 -3.38 2.56 -1.27
C ASP A 32 -1.88 2.91 -1.44
N TRP A 33 -0.97 1.95 -1.64
CA TRP A 33 0.44 2.20 -1.91
C TRP A 33 0.70 3.08 -3.14
N GLY A 34 -0.20 3.07 -4.12
CA GLY A 34 -0.13 3.92 -5.30
C GLY A 34 -0.26 5.42 -4.99
N THR A 35 -0.79 5.80 -3.82
CA THR A 35 -0.87 7.20 -3.38
C THR A 35 0.52 7.82 -3.18
N SER A 36 1.51 7.01 -2.78
CA SER A 36 2.89 7.45 -2.57
C SER A 36 3.55 7.92 -3.88
N PRO A 37 3.73 7.08 -4.92
CA PRO A 37 4.27 7.55 -6.20
C PRO A 37 3.35 8.56 -6.88
N ALA A 38 2.02 8.50 -6.72
CA ALA A 38 1.11 9.52 -7.26
C ALA A 38 1.39 10.91 -6.69
N SER A 39 1.55 11.01 -5.36
CA SER A 39 1.88 12.28 -4.71
C SER A 39 3.24 12.81 -5.16
N ARG A 40 4.25 11.92 -5.26
CA ARG A 40 5.60 12.29 -5.70
C ARG A 40 5.64 12.68 -7.18
N PHE A 41 4.80 12.08 -8.02
CA PHE A 41 4.66 12.48 -9.42
C PHE A 41 4.34 13.97 -9.52
N VAL A 42 3.38 14.45 -8.73
CA VAL A 42 2.96 15.87 -8.75
C VAL A 42 4.06 16.80 -8.24
N LEU A 43 4.82 16.37 -7.23
CA LEU A 43 5.92 17.16 -6.68
C LEU A 43 7.13 17.21 -7.63
N TYR A 44 7.47 16.11 -8.31
CA TYR A 44 8.59 16.05 -9.25
C TYR A 44 8.26 16.65 -10.62
N HIS A 45 7.01 16.50 -11.08
CA HIS A 45 6.58 16.83 -12.43
C HIS A 45 5.28 17.65 -12.42
N LEU A 46 5.35 18.81 -11.78
CA LEU A 46 4.23 19.76 -11.70
C LEU A 46 3.74 20.18 -13.10
N GLU A 47 4.65 20.31 -14.05
CA GLU A 47 4.42 20.65 -15.45
C GLU A 47 3.68 19.55 -16.22
N ARG A 48 3.71 18.30 -15.74
CA ARG A 48 3.03 17.14 -16.34
C ARG A 48 1.68 16.83 -15.68
N THR A 49 1.31 17.58 -14.63
CA THR A 49 0.16 17.25 -13.77
C THR A 49 -0.98 18.26 -13.92
N LEU A 50 -2.18 17.78 -14.21
CA LEU A 50 -3.43 18.56 -14.21
C LEU A 50 -4.10 18.60 -12.82
N GLY A 51 -4.05 17.48 -12.09
CA GLY A 51 -4.64 17.33 -10.77
C GLY A 51 -4.31 15.97 -10.16
N LEU A 52 -4.56 15.84 -8.86
CA LEU A 52 -4.27 14.64 -8.07
C LEU A 52 -5.55 14.10 -7.42
N VAL A 53 -5.77 12.80 -7.53
CA VAL A 53 -6.77 12.07 -6.76
C VAL A 53 -6.08 11.02 -5.91
N LEU A 54 -6.32 11.05 -4.61
CA LEU A 54 -5.81 10.08 -3.65
C LEU A 54 -6.98 9.30 -3.05
N ILE A 55 -6.89 7.97 -3.06
CA ILE A 55 -7.93 7.06 -2.57
C ILE A 55 -7.35 6.22 -1.43
N SER A 56 -8.08 6.12 -0.34
CA SER A 56 -7.76 5.36 0.90
C SER A 56 -6.69 6.01 1.77
N ILE A 57 -5.54 6.40 1.20
CA ILE A 57 -4.41 6.98 1.94
C ILE A 57 -4.23 8.46 1.56
N PRO A 58 -4.18 9.40 2.53
CA PRO A 58 -4.01 10.83 2.23
C PRO A 58 -2.57 11.16 1.84
N TYR A 59 -2.35 12.40 1.38
CA TYR A 59 -1.01 12.91 1.14
C TYR A 59 -0.21 12.98 2.46
N GLY A 60 0.94 12.31 2.50
CA GLY A 60 1.96 12.47 3.53
C GLY A 60 3.20 13.20 2.98
N PRO A 61 3.62 14.34 3.56
CA PRO A 61 4.83 15.03 3.14
C PRO A 61 6.09 14.17 3.41
N PRO A 62 7.23 14.46 2.75
CA PRO A 62 8.51 13.84 3.04
C PRO A 62 8.81 13.82 4.54
N SER A 63 8.97 12.62 5.09
CA SER A 63 9.26 12.41 6.51
C SER A 63 9.96 11.08 6.71
N VAL A 64 10.62 10.93 7.86
CA VAL A 64 11.15 9.64 8.30
C VAL A 64 10.05 8.89 9.02
N PHE A 65 9.69 7.73 8.50
CA PHE A 65 8.75 6.80 9.11
C PHE A 65 9.44 5.99 10.21
N ASN A 66 8.86 6.02 11.41
CA ASN A 66 9.31 5.21 12.54
C ASN A 66 8.23 4.17 12.88
N PHE A 67 8.47 2.94 12.47
CA PHE A 67 7.49 1.86 12.61
C PHE A 67 7.13 1.58 14.07
N ASP A 68 8.13 1.43 14.95
CA ASP A 68 7.91 1.14 16.37
C ASP A 68 7.13 2.23 17.08
N GLN A 69 7.40 3.49 16.74
CA GLN A 69 6.66 4.63 17.28
C GLN A 69 5.18 4.59 16.87
N VAL A 70 4.89 4.26 15.60
CA VAL A 70 3.51 4.14 15.11
C VAL A 70 2.79 2.97 15.77
N LEU A 71 3.45 1.82 15.93
CA LEU A 71 2.86 0.68 16.64
C LEU A 71 2.52 1.03 18.10
N GLY A 72 3.47 1.66 18.83
CA GLY A 72 3.27 2.07 20.22
C GLY A 72 2.12 3.06 20.37
N TYR A 73 2.12 4.13 19.57
CA TYR A 73 1.09 5.17 19.60
C TYR A 73 -0.30 4.62 19.25
N SER A 74 -0.39 3.82 18.18
CA SER A 74 -1.67 3.25 17.78
C SER A 74 -2.24 2.26 18.79
N LYS A 75 -1.38 1.47 19.45
CA LYS A 75 -1.81 0.60 20.54
C LYS A 75 -2.39 1.40 21.72
N GLU A 76 -1.75 2.50 22.10
CA GLU A 76 -2.21 3.37 23.18
C GLU A 76 -3.57 4.00 22.88
N VAL A 77 -3.77 4.50 21.66
CA VAL A 77 -4.97 5.26 21.28
C VAL A 77 -6.13 4.34 20.84
N CYS A 78 -5.83 3.29 20.07
CA CYS A 78 -6.83 2.42 19.45
C CYS A 78 -7.04 1.09 20.19
N GLY A 79 -6.14 0.73 21.11
CA GLY A 79 -6.15 -0.57 21.81
C GLY A 79 -5.48 -1.71 21.04
N PHE A 80 -4.98 -1.47 19.83
CA PHE A 80 -4.26 -2.42 19.00
C PHE A 80 -3.32 -1.70 18.02
N GLU A 81 -2.32 -2.42 17.52
CA GLU A 81 -1.35 -1.91 16.55
C GLU A 81 -1.98 -1.81 15.15
N VAL A 82 -2.33 -0.62 14.68
CA VAL A 82 -3.06 -0.44 13.39
C VAL A 82 -2.25 -0.86 12.15
N LEU A 83 -0.91 -0.88 12.27
CA LEU A 83 0.02 -1.39 11.24
C LEU A 83 0.74 -2.67 11.68
N GLY A 84 0.23 -3.40 12.67
CA GLY A 84 0.90 -4.60 13.19
C GLY A 84 1.16 -5.66 12.12
N TYR A 85 0.29 -5.78 11.12
CA TYR A 85 0.46 -6.67 9.97
C TYR A 85 1.72 -6.39 9.12
N TRP A 86 2.31 -5.19 9.18
CA TRP A 86 3.55 -4.87 8.47
C TRP A 86 4.73 -5.70 8.99
N GLU A 87 4.71 -6.13 10.26
CA GLU A 87 5.72 -7.05 10.81
C GLU A 87 5.73 -8.36 10.03
N PHE A 88 4.54 -8.93 9.81
CA PHE A 88 4.40 -10.12 8.97
C PHE A 88 4.91 -9.82 7.56
N PHE A 89 4.43 -8.77 6.90
CA PHE A 89 4.84 -8.46 5.52
C PHE A 89 6.34 -8.18 5.35
N ASN A 90 7.03 -7.77 6.40
CA ASN A 90 8.47 -7.52 6.39
C ASN A 90 9.32 -8.78 6.60
N SER A 91 8.74 -9.88 7.07
CA SER A 91 9.46 -11.13 7.33
C SER A 91 9.95 -11.80 6.02
N ALA A 92 11.01 -12.60 6.11
CA ALA A 92 11.63 -13.23 4.94
C ALA A 92 10.83 -14.40 4.35
N ASP A 93 10.03 -15.08 5.17
CA ASP A 93 9.22 -16.26 4.84
C ASP A 93 7.78 -15.91 4.39
N THR A 94 7.37 -14.64 4.51
CA THR A 94 5.97 -14.24 4.29
C THR A 94 5.47 -14.45 2.87
N ALA A 95 6.33 -14.24 1.87
CA ALA A 95 5.96 -14.49 0.48
C ALA A 95 5.55 -15.95 0.26
N GLU A 96 6.33 -16.90 0.80
CA GLU A 96 6.04 -18.32 0.72
C GLU A 96 4.78 -18.70 1.51
N ILE A 97 4.63 -18.18 2.73
CA ILE A 97 3.45 -18.45 3.57
C ILE A 97 2.17 -18.00 2.86
N ILE A 98 2.14 -16.79 2.28
CA ILE A 98 0.97 -16.27 1.57
C ILE A 98 0.72 -17.10 0.30
N GLN A 99 1.74 -17.38 -0.51
CA GLN A 99 1.58 -18.15 -1.75
C GLN A 99 1.09 -19.58 -1.51
N ASN A 100 1.45 -20.20 -0.38
CA ASN A 100 0.95 -21.50 0.02
C ASN A 100 -0.48 -21.46 0.63
N ASN A 101 -0.99 -20.28 0.98
CA ASN A 101 -2.29 -20.10 1.67
C ASN A 101 -3.11 -18.95 1.05
N LEU A 102 -3.08 -18.82 -0.29
CA LEU A 102 -3.67 -17.68 -1.01
C LEU A 102 -5.14 -17.44 -0.68
N ASP A 103 -5.93 -18.50 -0.60
CA ASP A 103 -7.37 -18.35 -0.36
C ASP A 103 -7.65 -17.77 1.03
N SER A 104 -6.87 -18.18 2.04
CA SER A 104 -6.94 -17.63 3.39
C SER A 104 -6.57 -16.14 3.40
N PHE A 105 -5.51 -15.77 2.67
CA PHE A 105 -5.04 -14.40 2.56
C PHE A 105 -6.02 -13.49 1.81
N ILE A 106 -6.57 -13.95 0.69
CA ILE A 106 -7.56 -13.19 -0.10
C ILE A 106 -8.86 -13.04 0.70
N ASP A 107 -9.34 -14.10 1.34
CA ASP A 107 -10.59 -14.05 2.10
C ASP A 107 -10.56 -13.01 3.22
N ILE A 108 -9.43 -12.86 3.94
CA ILE A 108 -9.34 -11.85 5.01
C ILE A 108 -9.20 -10.42 4.47
N ILE A 109 -8.51 -10.20 3.35
CA ILE A 109 -8.41 -8.87 2.73
C ILE A 109 -9.78 -8.38 2.28
N TYR A 110 -10.59 -9.28 1.71
CA TYR A 110 -11.89 -8.97 1.15
C TYR A 110 -13.04 -9.44 2.05
N ALA A 111 -12.80 -9.53 3.35
CA ALA A 111 -13.78 -10.03 4.29
C ALA A 111 -15.02 -9.13 4.38
N SER A 112 -16.21 -9.72 4.28
CA SER A 112 -17.47 -9.02 4.55
C SER A 112 -17.62 -8.60 6.02
N ASN A 113 -17.01 -9.35 6.95
CA ASN A 113 -16.97 -8.98 8.36
C ASN A 113 -15.80 -8.03 8.65
N MET A 114 -16.09 -6.72 8.62
CA MET A 114 -15.10 -5.67 8.88
C MET A 114 -14.47 -5.74 10.28
N THR A 115 -15.10 -6.43 11.25
CA THR A 115 -14.51 -6.62 12.59
C THR A 115 -13.18 -7.37 12.53
N LEU A 116 -13.01 -8.26 11.54
CA LEU A 116 -11.78 -9.03 11.33
C LEU A 116 -10.56 -8.14 11.10
N SER A 117 -10.75 -6.93 10.57
CA SER A 117 -9.67 -5.96 10.42
C SER A 117 -8.99 -5.65 11.76
N ARG A 118 -9.79 -5.51 12.83
CA ARG A 118 -9.32 -5.15 14.17
C ARG A 118 -8.92 -6.36 15.03
N THR A 119 -9.37 -7.56 14.70
CA THR A 119 -9.12 -8.76 15.52
C THR A 119 -8.07 -9.69 14.92
N ASP A 120 -8.03 -9.81 13.59
CA ASP A 120 -7.28 -10.85 12.89
C ASP A 120 -6.35 -10.29 11.79
N PHE A 121 -6.55 -9.06 11.32
CA PHE A 121 -5.68 -8.45 10.30
C PHE A 121 -4.64 -7.51 10.91
N PHE A 122 -5.06 -6.33 11.41
CA PHE A 122 -4.14 -5.27 11.82
C PHE A 122 -3.24 -5.63 13.01
N PRO A 123 -3.73 -6.24 14.10
CA PRO A 123 -2.92 -6.43 15.29
C PRO A 123 -1.68 -7.30 15.03
N LEU A 124 -0.63 -7.03 15.79
CA LEU A 124 0.66 -7.67 15.60
C LEU A 124 0.55 -9.21 15.67
N GLY A 125 1.13 -9.89 14.67
CA GLY A 125 1.14 -11.35 14.54
C GLY A 125 -0.18 -12.00 14.11
N LYS A 126 -1.30 -11.27 14.09
CA LYS A 126 -2.62 -11.86 13.83
C LYS A 126 -2.84 -12.27 12.39
N LEU A 127 -2.42 -11.44 11.43
CA LEU A 127 -2.52 -11.82 10.03
C LEU A 127 -1.68 -13.07 9.71
N ARG A 128 -0.48 -13.17 10.28
CA ARG A 128 0.37 -14.38 10.14
C ARG A 128 -0.35 -15.62 10.69
N GLU A 129 -0.92 -15.52 11.89
CA GLU A 129 -1.70 -16.60 12.52
C GLU A 129 -2.88 -17.03 11.64
N TRP A 130 -3.62 -16.07 11.07
CA TRP A 130 -4.75 -16.33 10.18
C TRP A 130 -4.34 -17.09 8.93
N VAL A 131 -3.34 -16.57 8.22
CA VAL A 131 -2.88 -17.11 6.95
C VAL A 131 -2.27 -18.49 7.14
N THR A 132 -1.43 -18.67 8.15
CA THR A 132 -0.73 -19.95 8.42
C THR A 132 -1.68 -21.07 8.83
N ASN A 133 -2.77 -20.73 9.54
CA ASN A 133 -3.79 -21.70 9.93
C ASN A 133 -4.85 -21.95 8.84
N GLY A 134 -4.72 -21.33 7.66
CA GLY A 134 -5.67 -21.49 6.56
C GLY A 134 -7.10 -21.06 6.92
N LYS A 135 -7.27 -20.11 7.85
CA LYS A 135 -8.60 -19.61 8.26
C LYS A 135 -9.33 -19.02 7.04
N ARG A 136 -10.65 -19.18 6.99
CA ARG A 136 -11.51 -18.76 5.88
C ARG A 136 -12.62 -17.86 6.39
N THR A 137 -13.11 -16.97 5.55
CA THR A 137 -14.26 -16.11 5.84
C THR A 137 -15.04 -15.83 4.57
N VAL A 138 -16.26 -15.30 4.72
CA VAL A 138 -17.08 -14.91 3.58
C VAL A 138 -16.54 -13.60 3.01
N ARG A 139 -16.16 -13.64 1.72
CA ARG A 139 -15.78 -12.45 0.95
C ARG A 139 -16.98 -11.53 0.74
N ASP A 140 -16.74 -10.23 0.65
CA ASP A 140 -17.77 -9.28 0.29
C ASP A 140 -18.25 -9.49 -1.15
N SER A 141 -19.50 -9.15 -1.40
CA SER A 141 -20.21 -9.31 -2.66
C SER A 141 -19.63 -8.51 -3.82
N TYR A 142 -18.86 -7.44 -3.54
CA TYR A 142 -18.21 -6.66 -4.60
C TYR A 142 -17.01 -7.38 -5.22
N LEU A 143 -16.42 -8.37 -4.54
CA LEU A 143 -15.39 -9.23 -5.13
C LEU A 143 -16.08 -10.41 -5.81
N THR A 144 -16.36 -10.25 -7.10
CA THR A 144 -17.00 -11.32 -7.89
C THR A 144 -16.09 -12.54 -7.99
N GLU A 145 -16.66 -13.70 -8.35
CA GLU A 145 -15.84 -14.90 -8.57
C GLU A 145 -14.81 -14.73 -9.69
N ASN A 146 -15.15 -13.96 -10.74
CA ASN A 146 -14.19 -13.65 -11.80
C ASN A 146 -13.02 -12.79 -11.27
N ASP A 147 -13.32 -11.77 -10.45
CA ASP A 147 -12.28 -10.92 -9.87
C ASP A 147 -11.41 -11.69 -8.88
N TYR A 148 -12.02 -12.59 -8.11
CA TYR A 148 -11.31 -13.51 -7.21
C TYR A 148 -10.32 -14.38 -7.99
N GLU A 149 -10.72 -15.00 -9.09
CA GLU A 149 -9.83 -15.85 -9.89
C GLU A 149 -8.66 -15.05 -10.50
N ILE A 150 -8.93 -13.85 -11.02
CA ILE A 150 -7.88 -12.95 -11.54
C ILE A 150 -6.90 -12.59 -10.42
N LEU A 151 -7.41 -12.18 -9.26
CA LEU A 151 -6.59 -11.81 -8.12
C LEU A 151 -5.76 -13.00 -7.63
N ARG A 152 -6.38 -14.17 -7.51
CA ARG A 152 -5.73 -15.40 -7.08
C ARG A 152 -4.59 -15.78 -8.01
N GLN A 153 -4.80 -15.71 -9.33
CA GLN A 153 -3.74 -15.93 -10.32
C GLN A 153 -2.61 -14.90 -10.19
N TYR A 154 -2.94 -13.62 -10.04
CA TYR A 154 -1.96 -12.55 -9.89
C TYR A 154 -1.12 -12.67 -8.61
N LEU A 155 -1.71 -13.12 -7.51
CA LEU A 155 -1.06 -13.28 -6.22
C LEU A 155 -0.31 -14.62 -6.08
N ALA A 156 -0.58 -15.60 -6.94
CA ALA A 156 0.05 -16.92 -6.87
C ALA A 156 1.58 -16.89 -7.02
N GLU A 157 2.12 -15.86 -7.69
CA GLU A 157 3.54 -15.70 -7.93
C GLU A 157 4.01 -14.27 -7.61
N GLY A 158 5.32 -14.11 -7.43
CA GLY A 158 5.96 -12.80 -7.27
C GLY A 158 5.52 -12.03 -6.01
N MET A 159 5.03 -12.71 -4.97
CA MET A 159 4.56 -12.06 -3.73
C MET A 159 5.68 -11.25 -3.06
N GLN A 160 6.92 -11.72 -3.10
CA GLN A 160 8.05 -10.99 -2.50
C GLN A 160 8.23 -9.59 -3.10
N SER A 161 8.01 -9.40 -4.40
CA SER A 161 8.10 -8.05 -4.99
C SER A 161 6.97 -7.15 -4.49
N LYS A 162 5.75 -7.69 -4.37
CA LYS A 162 4.59 -6.95 -3.86
C LYS A 162 4.82 -6.49 -2.41
N LEU A 163 5.41 -7.35 -1.58
CA LEU A 163 5.75 -7.05 -0.19
C LEU A 163 6.91 -6.06 -0.01
N ASN A 164 7.76 -5.88 -1.03
CA ASN A 164 8.91 -4.98 -0.94
C ASN A 164 8.53 -3.50 -0.76
N TRP A 165 7.29 -3.10 -1.06
CA TRP A 165 6.78 -1.76 -0.75
C TRP A 165 6.75 -1.47 0.76
N TYR A 166 6.39 -2.46 1.58
CA TYR A 166 6.39 -2.37 3.04
C TYR A 166 7.83 -2.26 3.58
N LYS A 167 8.73 -3.11 3.06
CA LYS A 167 10.17 -3.08 3.37
C LYS A 167 10.78 -1.71 3.05
N ALA A 168 10.52 -1.20 1.85
CA ALA A 168 10.96 0.09 1.38
C ALA A 168 10.54 1.24 2.31
N ALA A 169 9.30 1.21 2.80
CA ALA A 169 8.79 2.25 3.69
C ALA A 169 9.44 2.20 5.08
N ILE A 170 9.58 1.01 5.67
CA ILE A 170 10.25 0.84 6.99
C ILE A 170 11.72 1.25 6.89
N GLU A 171 12.41 0.88 5.81
CA GLU A 171 13.80 1.23 5.55
C GLU A 171 13.99 2.70 5.13
N ASN A 172 12.91 3.47 4.99
CA ASN A 172 12.95 4.89 4.63
C ASN A 172 13.69 5.18 3.33
N ILE A 173 13.60 4.29 2.34
CA ILE A 173 14.45 4.37 1.14
C ILE A 173 14.24 5.66 0.33
N ASN A 174 13.05 6.26 0.42
CA ASN A 174 12.71 7.50 -0.28
C ASN A 174 13.30 8.75 0.39
N TRP A 175 13.71 8.67 1.66
CA TRP A 175 14.08 9.86 2.44
C TRP A 175 15.18 10.69 1.79
N ASN A 176 16.21 10.04 1.25
CA ASN A 176 17.32 10.76 0.64
C ASN A 176 16.95 11.51 -0.64
N ASP A 177 16.00 10.99 -1.41
CA ASP A 177 15.47 11.64 -2.61
C ASP A 177 14.50 12.78 -2.28
N GLU A 178 13.85 12.73 -1.11
CA GLU A 178 12.72 13.60 -0.80
C GLU A 178 13.02 14.70 0.23
N LYS A 179 14.04 14.54 1.08
CA LYS A 179 14.31 15.42 2.24
C LYS A 179 14.49 16.91 1.94
N ASN A 180 14.79 17.27 0.69
CA ASN A 180 15.02 18.65 0.27
C ASN A 180 13.93 19.17 -0.69
N MET A 181 12.86 18.40 -0.92
CA MET A 181 11.76 18.81 -1.78
C MET A 181 10.88 19.85 -1.09
N ASP A 182 10.26 20.74 -1.88
CA ASP A 182 9.10 21.50 -1.39
C ASP A 182 7.94 20.51 -1.19
N PRO A 183 7.43 20.36 0.05
CA PRO A 183 6.34 19.42 0.33
C PRO A 183 4.97 19.93 -0.14
N THR A 184 4.88 21.11 -0.76
CA THR A 184 3.62 21.73 -1.12
C THR A 184 3.10 21.21 -2.46
N ILE A 185 1.90 20.62 -2.46
CA ILE A 185 1.21 20.27 -3.71
C ILE A 185 0.56 21.52 -4.30
N GLN A 186 1.02 21.94 -5.48
CA GLN A 186 0.57 23.17 -6.16
C GLN A 186 -0.54 22.92 -7.21
N ARG A 187 -1.21 21.76 -7.18
CA ARG A 187 -2.32 21.38 -8.07
C ARG A 187 -3.59 21.08 -7.28
N PRO A 188 -4.78 21.13 -7.91
CA PRO A 188 -6.01 20.66 -7.30
C PRO A 188 -5.87 19.20 -6.82
N VAL A 189 -6.31 18.94 -5.58
CA VAL A 189 -6.28 17.61 -4.96
C VAL A 189 -7.69 17.22 -4.54
N LEU A 190 -8.08 15.98 -4.86
CA LEU A 190 -9.25 15.31 -4.31
C LEU A 190 -8.78 14.12 -3.46
N PHE A 191 -9.21 14.06 -2.21
CA PHE A 191 -9.00 12.91 -1.35
C PHE A 191 -10.31 12.18 -1.12
N ILE A 192 -10.34 10.87 -1.39
CA ILE A 192 -11.47 9.99 -1.19
C ILE A 192 -11.08 8.92 -0.18
N LYS A 193 -11.84 8.80 0.90
CA LYS A 193 -11.68 7.72 1.87
C LYS A 193 -13.04 7.18 2.26
N GLU A 194 -13.03 5.95 2.77
CA GLU A 194 -14.18 5.41 3.49
C GLU A 194 -14.41 6.21 4.79
N GLU A 195 -15.68 6.37 5.20
CA GLU A 195 -16.06 7.02 6.47
C GLU A 195 -15.73 6.16 7.71
N SER A 196 -15.22 4.95 7.53
CA SER A 196 -15.05 3.95 8.58
C SER A 196 -13.80 4.16 9.46
N PHE A 197 -13.76 5.23 10.25
CA PHE A 197 -13.02 5.31 11.53
C PHE A 197 -13.65 6.34 12.48
#